data_AF-A0A6W0P309-F1
#
_entry.id   AF-A0A6W0P309-F1
#
_cell.length_a   1.000
_cell.length_b   1.000
_cell.length_c   1.000
_cell.angle_alpha   90.00
_cell.angle_beta   90.00
_cell.angle_gamma   90.00
#
_symmetry.space_group_name_H-M   'P 1'
#
loop_
_entity.id
_entity.type
_entity.pdbx_description
1 polymer ?
#
loop_
_entity_poly.entity_id
_entity_poly.type
_entity_poly.pdbx_seq_one_letter_code
_entity_poly.pdbx_strand_id
1 'polypeptide(L)'
;MRSVNVDGVISKAKNYTDESARQTLNSANTYTDHRATQAENNAVARSQSYTNSRFGELKQQLDKTERRLNAGIAGVTAISSIPYVSENNFSWGIGGGNYQNGNALAAGVQLKMSPNTNVRLNVSWDSAGNSAAGVGFAGGW
;
A
#
# COMPACT_ATOMS: atom_id res chain seq x y z
N MET A 1 -73.33 21.91 -49.05
CA MET A 1 -72.18 21.08 -48.63
C MET A 1 -71.10 22.01 -48.10
N ARG A 2 -70.67 21.87 -46.84
CA ARG A 2 -69.59 22.70 -46.27
C ARG A 2 -68.25 22.24 -46.86
N SER A 3 -67.55 23.09 -47.61
CA SER A 3 -66.20 22.78 -48.09
C SER A 3 -65.26 22.74 -46.89
N VAL A 4 -64.71 21.56 -46.59
CA VAL A 4 -63.65 21.44 -45.60
C VAL A 4 -62.38 22.03 -46.23
N ASN A 5 -61.76 23.00 -45.56
CA ASN A 5 -60.47 23.54 -45.97
C ASN A 5 -59.36 22.53 -45.61
N VAL A 6 -59.13 21.59 -46.52
CA VAL A 6 -58.22 20.45 -46.35
C VAL A 6 -56.77 20.91 -46.07
N ASP A 7 -56.33 22.00 -46.69
CA ASP A 7 -54.97 22.53 -46.54
C ASP A 7 -54.71 23.06 -45.12
N GLY A 8 -55.70 23.75 -44.53
CA GLY A 8 -55.61 24.22 -43.14
C GLY A 8 -55.56 23.07 -42.12
N VAL A 9 -56.22 21.95 -42.41
CA VAL A 9 -56.20 20.74 -41.57
C VAL A 9 -54.84 20.05 -41.65
N ILE A 10 -54.28 19.91 -42.86
CA ILE A 10 -52.95 19.31 -43.06
C ILE A 10 -51.86 20.17 -42.40
N SER A 11 -51.94 21.49 -42.51
CA SER A 11 -50.97 22.40 -41.86
C SER A 11 -51.01 22.28 -40.33
N LYS A 12 -52.20 22.23 -39.71
CA LYS A 12 -52.33 21.99 -38.26
C LYS A 12 -51.80 20.63 -37.84
N ALA A 13 -52.08 19.58 -38.61
CA ALA A 13 -51.60 18.23 -38.32
C ALA A 13 -50.06 18.16 -38.39
N LYS A 14 -49.43 18.82 -39.38
CA LYS A 14 -47.97 18.95 -39.47
C LYS A 14 -47.38 19.65 -38.26
N ASN A 15 -47.89 20.85 -37.93
CA ASN A 15 -47.40 21.60 -36.77
C ASN A 15 -47.55 20.83 -35.46
N TYR A 16 -48.67 20.10 -35.28
CA TYR A 16 -48.88 19.26 -34.09
C TYR A 16 -47.88 18.10 -34.04
N THR A 17 -47.63 17.45 -35.18
CA THR A 17 -46.67 16.34 -35.28
C THR A 17 -45.25 16.82 -35.02
N ASP A 18 -44.85 17.96 -35.59
CA ASP A 18 -43.52 18.56 -35.40
C ASP A 18 -43.30 18.98 -33.94
N GLU A 19 -44.30 19.59 -33.29
CA GLU A 19 -44.21 19.98 -31.89
C GLU A 19 -44.14 18.76 -30.96
N SER A 20 -44.95 17.71 -31.23
CA SER A 20 -44.90 16.46 -30.48
C SER A 20 -43.56 15.73 -30.64
N ALA A 21 -43.00 15.71 -31.85
CA ALA A 21 -41.68 15.15 -32.12
C ALA A 21 -40.57 15.92 -31.37
N ARG A 22 -40.64 17.26 -31.37
CA ARG A 22 -39.71 18.12 -30.65
C ARG A 22 -39.78 17.90 -29.13
N GLN A 23 -40.98 17.78 -28.57
CA GLN A 23 -41.19 17.49 -27.14
C GLN A 23 -40.65 16.11 -26.75
N THR A 24 -40.89 15.10 -27.60
CA THR A 24 -40.37 13.74 -27.40
C THR A 24 -38.85 13.73 -27.42
N LEU A 25 -38.22 14.40 -28.39
CA LEU A 25 -36.77 14.51 -28.50
C LEU A 25 -36.16 15.21 -27.28
N ASN A 26 -36.76 16.33 -26.84
CA ASN A 26 -36.30 17.04 -25.64
C ASN A 26 -36.39 16.19 -24.38
N SER A 27 -37.48 15.43 -24.23
CA SER A 27 -37.67 14.52 -23.08
C SER A 27 -36.66 13.38 -23.11
N ALA A 28 -36.39 12.81 -24.28
CA ALA A 28 -35.39 11.75 -24.47
C ALA A 28 -33.97 12.25 -24.20
N ASN A 29 -33.61 13.44 -24.67
CA ASN A 29 -32.33 14.08 -24.39
C ASN A 29 -32.18 14.33 -22.89
N THR A 30 -33.17 14.96 -22.26
CA THR A 30 -33.14 15.23 -20.81
C THR A 30 -32.99 13.95 -19.99
N TYR A 31 -33.71 12.88 -20.34
CA TYR A 31 -33.58 11.59 -19.66
C TYR A 31 -32.20 10.97 -19.86
N THR A 32 -31.66 11.04 -21.08
CA THR A 32 -30.32 10.54 -21.42
C THR A 32 -29.23 11.31 -20.67
N ASP A 33 -29.31 12.64 -20.63
CA ASP A 33 -28.38 13.51 -19.91
C ASP A 33 -28.42 13.22 -18.41
N HIS A 34 -29.60 13.02 -17.84
CA HIS A 34 -29.75 12.64 -16.43
C HIS A 34 -29.14 11.28 -16.12
N ARG A 35 -29.29 10.31 -17.02
CA ARG A 35 -28.71 8.96 -16.87
C ARG A 35 -27.19 8.98 -17.04
N ALA A 36 -26.68 9.74 -18.01
CA ALA A 36 -25.25 9.94 -18.22
C ALA A 36 -24.59 10.59 -16.99
N THR A 37 -25.17 11.68 -16.50
CA THR A 37 -24.68 12.38 -15.29
C THR A 37 -24.70 11.47 -14.06
N GLN A 38 -25.75 10.66 -13.88
CA GLN A 38 -25.81 9.68 -12.77
C GLN A 38 -24.75 8.59 -12.93
N ALA A 39 -24.52 8.08 -14.14
CA ALA A 39 -23.52 7.07 -14.40
C ALA A 39 -22.11 7.60 -14.13
N GLU A 40 -21.80 8.82 -14.57
CA GLU A 40 -20.54 9.50 -14.30
C GLU A 40 -20.33 9.72 -12.80
N ASN A 41 -21.31 10.28 -12.09
CA ASN A 41 -21.22 10.49 -10.65
C ASN A 41 -20.99 9.17 -9.88
N ASN A 42 -21.69 8.10 -10.27
CA ASN A 42 -21.49 6.78 -9.68
C ASN A 42 -20.11 6.20 -9.98
N ALA A 43 -19.60 6.37 -11.20
CA ALA A 43 -18.27 5.92 -11.59
C ALA A 43 -17.18 6.68 -10.82
N VAL A 44 -17.31 8.00 -10.69
CA VAL A 44 -16.40 8.83 -9.91
C VAL A 44 -16.44 8.44 -8.43
N ALA A 45 -17.63 8.29 -7.84
CA ALA A 45 -17.75 7.88 -6.44
C ALA A 45 -17.13 6.50 -6.17
N ARG A 46 -17.34 5.53 -7.07
CA ARG A 46 -16.71 4.20 -6.98
C ARG A 46 -15.19 4.30 -7.13
N SER A 47 -14.70 5.11 -8.08
CA SER A 47 -13.26 5.31 -8.31
C SER A 47 -12.59 5.98 -7.12
N GLN A 48 -13.22 7.01 -6.53
CA GLN A 48 -12.72 7.68 -5.33
C GLN A 48 -12.67 6.73 -4.13
N SER A 49 -13.74 5.95 -3.92
CA SER A 49 -13.78 4.95 -2.84
C SER A 49 -12.68 3.89 -3.00
N TYR A 50 -12.57 3.31 -4.20
CA TYR A 50 -11.52 2.34 -4.52
C TYR A 50 -10.11 2.92 -4.34
N THR A 51 -9.87 4.12 -4.87
CA THR A 51 -8.57 4.80 -4.76
C THR A 51 -8.23 5.13 -3.31
N ASN A 52 -9.18 5.66 -2.53
CA ASN A 52 -8.95 5.97 -1.13
C ASN A 52 -8.65 4.72 -0.30
N SER A 53 -9.37 3.62 -0.52
CA SER A 53 -9.10 2.35 0.15
C SER A 53 -7.70 1.82 -0.20
N ARG A 54 -7.35 1.79 -1.49
CA ARG A 54 -6.02 1.34 -1.95
C ARG A 54 -4.89 2.22 -1.44
N PHE A 55 -5.08 3.54 -1.43
CA PHE A 55 -4.10 4.48 -0.93
C PHE A 55 -3.91 4.36 0.58
N GLY A 56 -5.01 4.15 1.32
CA GLY A 56 -4.96 3.84 2.75
C GLY A 56 -4.22 2.53 3.05
N GLU A 57 -4.53 1.45 2.32
CA GLU A 57 -3.81 0.18 2.40
C GLU A 57 -2.32 0.34 2.10
N LEU A 58 -1.96 1.09 1.06
CA LEU A 58 -0.58 1.36 0.68
C LEU A 58 0.15 2.11 1.79
N LYS A 59 -0.46 3.15 2.36
CA LYS A 59 0.13 3.91 3.47
C LYS A 59 0.39 3.01 4.68
N GLN A 60 -0.57 2.16 5.05
CA GLN A 60 -0.39 1.21 6.14
C GLN A 60 0.73 0.20 5.86
N GLN A 61 0.84 -0.28 4.62
CA GLN A 61 1.94 -1.15 4.20
C GLN A 61 3.29 -0.43 4.24
N LEU A 62 3.33 0.84 3.84
CA LEU A 62 4.53 1.66 3.88
C LEU A 62 5.00 1.89 5.32
N ASP A 63 4.10 2.32 6.21
CA ASP A 63 4.40 2.52 7.63
C ASP A 63 4.88 1.23 8.30
N LYS A 64 4.25 0.09 7.97
CA LYS A 64 4.69 -1.23 8.45
C LYS A 64 6.05 -1.61 7.90
N THR A 65 6.32 -1.30 6.63
CA THR A 65 7.60 -1.58 5.98
C THR A 65 8.69 -0.74 6.61
N GLU A 66 8.47 0.56 6.82
CA GLU A 66 9.41 1.47 7.48
C GLU A 66 9.74 0.98 8.89
N ARG A 67 8.72 0.63 9.69
CA ARG A 67 8.94 0.10 11.04
C ARG A 67 9.75 -1.20 11.03
N ARG A 68 9.49 -2.11 10.08
CA ARG A 68 10.26 -3.36 9.92
C ARG A 68 11.69 -3.09 9.48
N LEU A 69 11.92 -2.15 8.57
CA LEU A 69 13.26 -1.73 8.15
C LEU A 69 14.05 -1.15 9.32
N ASN A 70 13.45 -0.22 10.07
CA ASN A 70 14.08 0.40 11.23
C ASN A 70 14.39 -0.63 12.32
N ALA A 71 13.47 -1.56 12.57
CA ALA A 71 13.66 -2.67 13.51
C ALA A 71 14.76 -3.65 13.05
N GLY A 72 14.86 -3.91 11.75
CA GLY A 72 15.95 -4.72 11.16
C GLY A 72 17.33 -4.06 11.31
N ILE A 73 17.44 -2.75 11.03
CA ILE A 73 18.67 -1.99 11.25
C ILE A 73 19.05 -2.00 12.74
N ALA A 74 18.08 -1.82 13.63
CA ALA A 74 18.29 -1.95 15.06
C ALA A 74 18.79 -3.35 15.43
N GLY A 75 18.28 -4.42 14.80
CA GLY A 75 18.72 -5.80 15.02
C GLY A 75 20.18 -6.03 14.63
N VAL A 76 20.59 -5.53 13.46
CA VAL A 76 22.01 -5.57 13.04
C VAL A 76 22.88 -4.73 13.96
N THR A 77 22.42 -3.56 14.36
CA THR A 77 23.11 -2.70 15.33
C THR A 77 23.31 -3.44 16.65
N ALA A 78 22.25 -4.10 17.15
CA ALA A 78 22.30 -4.93 18.34
C ALA A 78 23.35 -6.04 18.21
N ILE A 79 23.33 -6.80 17.10
CA ILE A 79 24.31 -7.85 16.82
C ILE A 79 25.74 -7.31 16.82
N SER A 80 25.96 -6.16 16.17
CA SER A 80 27.29 -5.54 16.06
C SER A 80 27.82 -5.02 17.40
N SER A 81 26.91 -4.65 18.31
CA SER A 81 27.24 -4.15 19.65
C SER A 81 27.53 -5.25 20.67
N ILE A 82 27.37 -6.54 20.32
CA ILE A 82 27.61 -7.65 21.24
C ILE A 82 29.11 -7.68 21.63
N PRO A 83 29.44 -7.57 22.93
CA PRO A 83 30.81 -7.75 23.39
C PRO A 83 31.18 -9.24 23.47
N TYR A 84 32.43 -9.59 23.15
CA TYR A 84 32.95 -10.94 23.30
C TYR A 84 34.33 -10.92 23.98
N VAL A 85 34.53 -11.82 24.94
CA VAL A 85 35.83 -12.02 25.60
C VAL A 85 36.66 -12.99 24.75
N SER A 86 37.89 -12.57 24.39
CA SER A 86 38.77 -13.32 23.47
C SER A 86 39.81 -14.21 24.17
N GLU A 87 39.86 -14.20 25.50
CA GLU A 87 40.77 -15.04 26.30
C GLU A 87 40.31 -16.50 26.39
N ASN A 88 39.00 -16.76 26.36
CA ASN A 88 38.46 -18.11 26.46
C ASN A 88 38.11 -18.70 25.09
N ASN A 89 38.11 -20.04 25.01
CA ASN A 89 37.73 -20.78 23.80
C ASN A 89 36.25 -20.62 23.44
N PHE A 90 35.41 -20.24 24.40
CA PHE A 90 34.00 -19.92 24.24
C PHE A 90 33.67 -18.62 24.94
N SER A 91 32.90 -17.75 24.27
CA SER A 91 32.32 -16.56 24.87
C SER A 91 30.91 -16.32 24.35
N TRP A 92 30.13 -15.57 25.11
CA TRP A 92 28.77 -15.21 24.78
C TRP A 92 28.52 -13.76 25.18
N GLY A 93 27.58 -13.13 24.53
CA GLY A 93 27.22 -11.76 24.81
C GLY A 93 25.82 -11.44 24.35
N ILE A 94 25.31 -10.33 24.88
CA ILE A 94 24.04 -9.75 24.47
C ILE A 94 24.27 -8.29 24.10
N GLY A 95 23.48 -7.81 23.15
CA GLY A 95 23.58 -6.46 22.61
C GLY A 95 22.19 -5.88 22.41
N GLY A 96 22.08 -4.56 22.52
CA GLY A 96 20.85 -3.82 22.29
C GLY A 96 21.09 -2.79 21.19
N GLY A 97 20.11 -2.60 20.32
CA GLY A 97 20.19 -1.66 19.22
C GLY A 97 18.92 -0.85 19.13
N ASN A 98 19.07 0.44 18.86
CA ASN A 98 17.97 1.34 18.55
C ASN A 98 18.31 2.13 17.30
N TYR A 99 17.32 2.27 16.42
CA TYR A 99 17.40 3.07 15.22
C TYR A 99 16.03 3.66 14.91
N GLN A 100 15.92 4.99 14.89
CA GLN A 100 14.65 5.70 14.68
C GLN A 100 13.56 5.16 15.64
N ASN A 101 12.41 4.74 15.10
CA ASN A 101 11.29 4.15 15.85
C ASN A 101 11.39 2.61 16.05
N GLY A 102 12.55 2.01 15.74
CA GLY A 102 12.82 0.59 15.86
C GLY A 102 13.83 0.28 16.98
N ASN A 103 13.50 -0.71 17.81
CA ASN A 103 14.41 -1.26 18.81
C ASN A 103 14.54 -2.78 18.63
N ALA A 104 15.71 -3.30 18.98
CA ALA A 104 16.02 -4.72 18.88
C ALA A 104 17.00 -5.16 19.96
N LEU A 105 16.98 -6.46 20.22
CA LEU A 105 17.88 -7.16 21.13
C LEU A 105 18.58 -8.28 20.37
N ALA A 106 19.82 -8.53 20.71
CA ALA A 106 20.62 -9.57 20.12
C ALA A 106 21.38 -10.37 21.17
N ALA A 107 21.64 -11.63 20.84
CA ALA A 107 22.49 -12.52 21.60
C ALA A 107 23.43 -13.23 20.63
N GLY A 108 24.62 -13.55 21.09
CA GLY A 108 25.59 -14.22 20.25
C GLY A 108 26.60 -15.00 21.06
N VAL A 109 27.21 -15.96 20.39
CA VAL A 109 28.29 -16.78 20.93
C VAL A 109 29.49 -16.73 19.98
N GLN A 110 30.68 -16.82 20.54
CA GLN A 110 31.93 -16.89 19.81
C GLN A 110 32.70 -18.12 20.28
N LEU A 111 33.29 -18.82 19.31
CA LEU A 111 34.16 -19.97 19.50
C LEU A 111 35.53 -19.68 18.89
N LYS A 112 36.59 -19.91 19.65
CA LYS A 112 37.97 -19.78 19.19
C LYS A 112 38.52 -21.17 18.92
N MET A 113 38.66 -21.52 17.64
CA MET A 113 39.14 -22.83 17.20
C MET A 113 40.65 -22.97 17.32
N SER A 114 41.38 -21.87 17.19
CA SER A 114 42.83 -21.79 17.31
C SER A 114 43.22 -20.37 17.71
N PRO A 115 44.46 -20.08 18.17
CA PRO A 115 44.89 -18.73 18.51
C PRO A 115 44.60 -17.70 17.40
N ASN A 116 44.61 -18.17 16.16
CA ASN A 116 44.48 -17.43 14.93
C ASN A 116 43.08 -17.53 14.26
N THR A 117 42.16 -18.36 14.77
CA THR A 117 40.89 -18.65 14.10
C THR A 117 39.70 -18.55 15.05
N ASN A 118 38.72 -17.71 14.67
CA ASN A 118 37.51 -17.45 15.44
C ASN A 118 36.24 -17.64 14.60
N VAL A 119 35.18 -18.11 15.24
CA VAL A 119 33.83 -18.26 14.66
C VAL A 119 32.82 -17.57 15.58
N ARG A 120 31.86 -16.85 15.01
CA ARG A 120 30.78 -16.16 15.74
C ARG A 120 29.43 -16.57 15.20
N LEU A 121 28.47 -16.74 16.09
CA LEU A 121 27.07 -17.06 15.78
C LEU A 121 26.18 -16.10 16.55
N ASN A 122 25.38 -15.33 15.83
CA ASN A 122 24.60 -14.24 16.38
C ASN A 122 23.14 -14.36 15.96
N VAL A 123 22.24 -13.97 16.85
CA VAL A 123 20.80 -13.92 16.64
C VAL A 123 20.25 -12.62 17.19
N SER A 124 19.23 -12.05 16.56
CA SER A 124 18.51 -10.89 17.06
C SER A 124 17.02 -11.00 16.90
N TRP A 125 16.30 -10.32 17.77
CA TRP A 125 14.85 -10.15 17.75
C TRP A 125 14.53 -8.67 17.87
N ASP A 126 13.58 -8.23 17.06
CA ASP A 126 13.20 -6.83 17.00
C ASP A 126 11.75 -6.59 17.47
N SER A 127 11.44 -5.33 17.75
CA SER A 127 10.12 -4.85 18.18
C SER A 127 9.02 -4.89 17.10
N ALA A 128 9.37 -5.25 15.86
CA ALA A 128 8.44 -5.47 14.76
C ALA A 128 8.16 -6.96 14.53
N GLY A 129 8.74 -7.85 15.35
CA GLY A 129 8.55 -9.29 15.30
C GLY A 129 9.41 -10.01 14.26
N ASN A 130 10.44 -9.36 13.71
CA ASN A 130 11.40 -10.07 12.86
C ASN A 130 12.55 -10.63 13.71
N SER A 131 13.18 -11.68 13.18
CA SER A 131 14.42 -12.24 13.70
C SER A 131 15.49 -12.22 12.62
N ALA A 132 16.74 -12.01 13.03
CA ALA A 132 17.89 -12.12 12.14
C ALA A 132 18.90 -13.06 12.78
N ALA A 133 19.65 -13.77 11.94
CA ALA A 133 20.74 -14.64 12.36
C ALA A 133 21.94 -14.41 11.44
N GLY A 134 23.14 -14.50 12.01
CA GLY A 134 24.38 -14.32 11.28
C GLY A 134 25.48 -15.22 11.82
N VAL A 135 26.34 -15.68 10.91
CA VAL A 135 27.56 -16.41 11.24
C VAL A 135 28.76 -15.66 10.67
N GLY A 136 29.85 -15.58 11.42
CA GLY A 136 31.08 -14.94 11.00
C GLY A 136 32.28 -15.82 11.27
N PHE A 137 33.28 -15.77 10.39
CA PHE A 137 34.55 -16.47 10.52
C PHE A 137 35.67 -15.43 10.42
N ALA A 138 36.70 -15.58 11.24
CA ALA A 138 37.87 -14.71 11.22
C ALA A 138 39.14 -15.55 11.34
N GLY A 139 40.14 -15.22 10.53
CA GLY A 139 41.48 -15.80 10.54
C GLY A 139 42.52 -14.69 10.48
N GLY A 140 43.57 -14.77 11.30
CA GLY A 140 44.72 -13.85 11.27
C GLY A 140 46.04 -14.62 11.26
N TRP A 141 47.07 -14.11 10.62
CA TRP A 141 48.42 -14.71 10.60
C TRP A 141 49.43 -13.82 11.33
#